data_AF-A0A957PVN0-F1
#
_entry.id   AF-A0A957PVN0-F1
#
_cell.length_a   1.000
_cell.length_b   1.000
_cell.length_c   1.000
_cell.angle_alpha   90.00
_cell.angle_beta   90.00
_cell.angle_gamma   90.00
#
_symmetry.space_group_name_H-M   'P 1'
#
loop_
_entity.id
_entity.type
_entity.pdbx_description
1 polymer ?
#
loop_
_entity_poly.entity_id
_entity_poly.type
_entity_poly.pdbx_seq_one_letter_code
_entity_poly.pdbx_strand_id
1 'polypeptide(L)'
;MHIARLSPAEILHDLHGSLDRLQTDYIDLYWLHRDDLNRPVGEMVETLAAQVQAGTIRAFGCSNWSTDRMRAAWRYATDHAIPGFVANQPLWSLAQPNPAAFGMPGLAGMDEEMYTFHQEVGWTAIPYTSQARGIFSKLAAGGEASLREGERKSYLNEVNLKRLGRVQEIAAQHNATVAQVVLAYLLCQPVPTIPVVGCRTAEQLVESLGAAEVELTAQETRYLATESQ
;
A
#
# COMPACT_ATOMS: atom_id res chain seq x y z
N MET A 1 10.41 -16.03 -7.96
CA MET A 1 10.62 -15.89 -6.50
C MET A 1 9.31 -16.31 -5.85
N HIS A 2 9.10 -17.61 -5.59
CA HIS A 2 7.77 -18.18 -5.26
C HIS A 2 7.72 -18.94 -3.93
N ILE A 3 8.78 -18.92 -3.14
CA ILE A 3 8.83 -19.63 -1.85
C ILE A 3 8.82 -18.57 -0.76
N ALA A 4 7.77 -18.58 0.07
CA ALA A 4 7.71 -17.78 1.28
C ALA A 4 8.74 -18.34 2.28
N ARG A 5 9.58 -17.47 2.85
CA ARG A 5 10.66 -17.82 3.78
C ARG A 5 10.36 -17.24 5.14
N LEU A 6 9.43 -17.85 5.87
CA LEU A 6 8.87 -17.30 7.11
C LEU A 6 9.06 -18.23 8.32
N SER A 7 10.00 -19.18 8.26
CA SER A 7 10.45 -19.81 9.49
C SER A 7 11.18 -18.82 10.39
N PRO A 8 11.20 -19.02 11.72
CA PRO A 8 11.94 -18.16 12.63
C PRO A 8 13.40 -17.98 12.19
N ALA A 9 14.06 -19.07 11.78
CA ALA A 9 15.43 -19.03 11.31
C ALA A 9 15.60 -18.21 10.02
N GLU A 10 14.66 -18.30 9.08
CA GLU A 10 14.68 -17.50 7.86
C GLU A 10 14.39 -16.02 8.11
N ILE A 11 13.41 -15.71 8.95
CA ILE A 11 13.09 -14.33 9.35
C ILE A 11 14.33 -13.68 9.98
N LEU A 12 14.99 -14.37 10.91
CA LEU A 12 16.20 -13.86 11.57
C LEU A 12 17.38 -13.73 10.60
N HIS A 13 17.56 -14.70 9.69
CA HIS A 13 18.59 -14.62 8.66
C HIS A 13 18.38 -13.41 7.74
N ASP A 14 17.15 -13.21 7.26
CA ASP A 14 16.81 -12.12 6.35
C ASP A 14 16.86 -10.75 7.06
N LEU A 15 16.46 -10.70 8.33
CA LEU A 15 16.59 -9.50 9.18
C LEU A 15 18.07 -9.13 9.39
N HIS A 16 18.92 -10.05 9.86
CA HIS A 16 20.34 -9.78 10.06
C HIS A 16 21.03 -9.38 8.76
N GLY A 17 20.72 -10.06 7.65
CA GLY A 17 21.25 -9.66 6.35
C GLY A 17 20.80 -8.25 5.93
N SER A 18 19.59 -7.84 6.32
CA SER A 18 19.08 -6.49 6.03
C SER A 18 19.77 -5.43 6.89
N LEU A 19 19.97 -5.69 8.18
CA LEU A 19 20.71 -4.81 9.10
C LEU A 19 22.15 -4.59 8.63
N ASP A 20 22.84 -5.66 8.24
CA ASP A 20 24.21 -5.61 7.69
C ASP A 20 24.28 -4.74 6.43
N ARG A 21 23.38 -4.97 5.46
CA ARG A 21 23.35 -4.20 4.20
C ARG A 21 22.93 -2.74 4.38
N LEU A 22 22.03 -2.46 5.33
CA LEU A 22 21.60 -1.11 5.66
C LEU A 22 22.58 -0.38 6.58
N GLN A 23 23.57 -1.09 7.13
CA GLN A 23 24.59 -0.57 8.05
C GLN A 23 23.95 0.12 9.26
N THR A 24 22.94 -0.52 9.85
CA THR A 24 22.21 -0.04 11.03
C THR A 24 21.95 -1.20 11.98
N ASP A 25 21.87 -0.91 13.28
CA ASP A 25 21.58 -1.89 14.31
C ASP A 25 20.07 -2.11 14.52
N TYR A 26 19.23 -1.26 13.92
CA TYR A 26 17.77 -1.37 14.01
C TYR A 26 17.04 -0.94 12.74
N ILE A 27 15.82 -1.45 12.57
CA ILE A 27 14.85 -1.02 11.55
C ILE A 27 13.59 -0.48 12.23
N ASP A 28 13.10 0.71 11.84
CA ASP A 28 11.89 1.30 12.44
C ASP A 28 10.64 0.43 12.18
N LEU A 29 10.45 -0.04 10.95
CA LEU A 29 9.31 -0.87 10.57
C LEU A 29 9.76 -2.01 9.65
N TYR A 30 9.71 -3.25 10.16
CA TYR A 30 10.07 -4.45 9.40
C TYR A 30 8.85 -5.14 8.79
N TRP A 31 8.95 -5.64 7.56
CA TRP A 31 7.82 -6.17 6.81
C TRP A 31 7.95 -7.66 6.52
N LEU A 32 6.90 -8.44 6.79
CA LEU A 32 6.72 -9.73 6.14
C LEU A 32 6.09 -9.51 4.76
N HIS A 33 6.91 -9.65 3.70
CA HIS A 33 6.55 -9.22 2.35
C HIS A 33 5.41 -10.03 1.69
N ARG A 34 5.26 -11.30 2.07
CA ARG A 34 4.15 -12.19 1.68
C ARG A 34 3.89 -13.15 2.83
N ASP A 35 2.71 -13.75 2.87
CA ASP A 35 2.37 -14.75 3.87
C ASP A 35 2.89 -16.15 3.50
N ASP A 36 3.02 -17.02 4.49
CA ASP A 36 3.23 -18.46 4.34
C ASP A 36 2.05 -19.21 4.98
N LEU A 37 1.13 -19.65 4.12
CA LEU A 37 -0.09 -20.35 4.55
C LEU A 37 0.18 -21.73 5.13
N ASN A 38 1.39 -22.28 4.96
CA ASN A 38 1.76 -23.56 5.57
C ASN A 38 2.19 -23.41 7.04
N ARG A 39 2.25 -22.17 7.56
CA ARG A 39 2.71 -21.88 8.91
C ARG A 39 1.63 -21.18 9.76
N PRO A 40 1.60 -21.48 11.07
CA PRO A 40 0.78 -20.72 12.00
C PRO A 40 1.22 -19.25 12.04
N VAL A 41 0.27 -18.32 12.10
CA VAL A 41 0.58 -16.89 12.28
C VAL A 41 1.36 -16.63 13.58
N GLY A 42 1.06 -17.40 14.64
CA GLY A 42 1.64 -17.20 15.96
C GLY A 42 3.16 -17.28 15.97
N GLU A 43 3.72 -18.28 15.30
CA GLU A 43 5.17 -18.45 15.20
C GLU A 43 5.86 -17.23 14.56
N MET A 44 5.25 -16.65 13.52
CA MET A 44 5.78 -15.44 12.87
C MET A 44 5.67 -14.21 13.77
N VAL A 45 4.52 -14.04 14.44
CA VAL A 45 4.26 -12.92 15.35
C VAL A 45 5.19 -12.99 16.56
N GLU A 46 5.35 -14.15 17.19
CA GLU A 46 6.27 -14.34 18.33
C GLU A 46 7.73 -14.05 17.93
N THR A 47 8.14 -14.52 16.74
CA THR A 47 9.49 -14.26 16.22
C THR A 47 9.75 -12.75 16.11
N LEU A 48 8.82 -12.00 15.50
CA LEU A 48 8.96 -10.55 15.34
C LEU A 48 8.81 -9.79 16.65
N ALA A 49 7.90 -10.22 17.53
CA ALA A 49 7.73 -9.66 18.87
C ALA A 49 9.02 -9.78 19.70
N ALA A 50 9.72 -10.91 19.61
CA ALA A 50 11.03 -11.08 20.25
C ALA A 50 12.08 -10.10 19.69
N GLN A 51 12.03 -9.80 18.39
CA GLN A 51 12.92 -8.80 17.76
C GLN A 51 12.58 -7.37 18.18
N VAL A 52 11.29 -7.06 18.40
CA VAL A 52 10.88 -5.79 19.02
C VAL A 52 11.47 -5.66 20.43
N GLN A 53 11.38 -6.71 21.24
CA GLN A 53 11.96 -6.72 22.59
C GLN A 53 13.49 -6.60 22.57
N ALA A 54 14.15 -7.23 21.59
CA ALA A 54 15.60 -7.13 21.40
C ALA A 54 16.05 -5.76 20.87
N GLY A 55 15.14 -4.93 20.36
CA GLY A 55 15.43 -3.61 19.80
C GLY A 55 16.00 -3.63 18.38
N THR A 56 16.09 -4.80 17.73
CA THR A 56 16.56 -4.95 16.34
C THR A 56 15.52 -4.45 15.34
N ILE A 57 14.25 -4.40 15.73
CA ILE A 57 13.18 -3.69 15.03
C ILE A 57 12.33 -2.90 16.03
N ARG A 58 11.75 -1.76 15.63
CA ARG A 58 10.85 -0.99 16.54
C ARG A 58 9.39 -1.40 16.41
N ALA A 59 8.96 -1.71 15.19
CA ALA A 59 7.64 -2.22 14.88
C ALA A 59 7.70 -3.15 13.66
N PHE A 60 6.61 -3.86 13.40
CA PHE A 60 6.50 -4.70 12.22
C PHE A 60 5.12 -4.63 11.57
N GLY A 61 5.10 -4.93 10.28
CA GLY A 61 3.89 -4.98 9.46
C GLY A 61 3.91 -6.16 8.51
N CYS A 62 2.83 -6.30 7.75
CA CYS A 62 2.69 -7.32 6.72
C CYS A 62 2.43 -6.68 5.35
N SER A 63 2.70 -7.42 4.28
CA SER A 63 2.38 -7.00 2.91
C SER A 63 1.86 -8.20 2.14
N ASN A 64 0.82 -8.01 1.32
CA ASN A 64 0.21 -9.08 0.54
C ASN A 64 -0.36 -10.25 1.37
N TRP A 65 -0.88 -9.96 2.57
CA TRP A 65 -1.61 -10.93 3.39
C TRP A 65 -3.11 -10.79 3.15
N SER A 66 -3.85 -11.90 3.24
CA SER A 66 -5.31 -11.83 3.23
C SER A 66 -5.84 -11.24 4.54
N THR A 67 -7.04 -10.66 4.50
CA THR A 67 -7.71 -10.10 5.68
C THR A 67 -7.86 -11.12 6.79
N ASP A 68 -8.23 -12.36 6.46
CA ASP A 68 -8.33 -13.47 7.43
C ASP A 68 -7.01 -13.76 8.15
N ARG A 69 -5.89 -13.73 7.43
CA ARG A 69 -4.57 -13.99 8.01
C ARG A 69 -4.09 -12.84 8.89
N MET A 70 -4.37 -11.60 8.48
CA MET A 70 -4.14 -10.42 9.33
C MET A 70 -4.99 -10.46 10.61
N ARG A 71 -6.27 -10.80 10.50
CA ARG A 71 -7.19 -10.96 11.63
C ARG A 71 -6.73 -12.05 12.59
N ALA A 72 -6.25 -13.19 12.07
CA ALA A 72 -5.68 -14.26 12.87
C ALA A 72 -4.43 -13.80 13.63
N ALA A 73 -3.52 -13.08 12.96
CA ALA A 73 -2.31 -12.55 13.59
C ALA A 73 -2.63 -11.49 14.67
N TRP A 74 -3.57 -10.59 14.39
CA TRP A 74 -4.05 -9.58 15.34
C TRP A 74 -4.65 -10.21 16.60
N ARG A 75 -5.54 -11.20 16.43
CA ARG A 75 -6.12 -11.97 17.54
C ARG A 75 -5.05 -12.67 18.37
N TYR A 76 -4.14 -13.36 17.70
CA TYR A 76 -3.05 -14.07 18.36
C TYR A 76 -2.22 -13.13 19.24
N ALA A 77 -1.76 -12.00 18.70
CA ALA A 77 -0.98 -11.02 19.45
C ALA A 77 -1.75 -10.47 20.67
N THR A 78 -3.04 -10.17 20.48
CA THR A 78 -3.93 -9.68 21.54
C THR A 78 -4.11 -10.70 22.65
N ASP A 79 -4.44 -11.95 22.30
CA ASP A 79 -4.71 -13.03 23.26
C ASP A 79 -3.46 -13.40 24.09
N HIS A 80 -2.27 -13.23 23.51
CA HIS A 80 -0.99 -13.52 24.17
C HIS A 80 -0.34 -12.28 24.82
N ALA A 81 -0.96 -11.10 24.70
CA ALA A 81 -0.43 -9.83 25.19
C ALA A 81 1.00 -9.52 24.71
N ILE A 82 1.29 -9.79 23.42
CA ILE A 82 2.58 -9.49 22.78
C ILE A 82 2.41 -8.42 21.69
N PRO A 83 3.49 -7.73 21.29
CA PRO A 83 3.47 -6.88 20.11
C PRO A 83 2.92 -7.61 18.88
N GLY A 84 2.03 -6.96 18.13
CA GLY A 84 1.49 -7.44 16.87
C GLY A 84 1.86 -6.53 15.70
N PHE A 85 1.33 -6.84 14.51
CA PHE A 85 1.46 -5.93 13.37
C PHE A 85 0.84 -4.56 13.68
N VAL A 86 1.45 -3.50 13.15
CA VAL A 86 0.93 -2.12 13.26
C VAL A 86 0.52 -1.52 11.92
N ALA A 87 0.91 -2.17 10.83
CA ALA A 87 0.70 -1.69 9.48
C ALA A 87 0.55 -2.83 8.47
N ASN A 88 -0.13 -2.51 7.36
CA ASN A 88 -0.27 -3.36 6.19
C ASN A 88 0.19 -2.57 4.95
N GLN A 89 0.93 -3.20 4.05
CA GLN A 89 1.34 -2.65 2.77
C GLN A 89 0.61 -3.36 1.62
N PRO A 90 -0.65 -2.97 1.31
CA PRO A 90 -1.47 -3.58 0.26
C PRO A 90 -1.25 -2.91 -1.10
N LEU A 91 -1.73 -3.58 -2.16
CA LEU A 91 -1.92 -2.93 -3.46
C LEU A 91 -3.14 -2.00 -3.37
N TRP A 92 -2.94 -0.69 -3.48
CA TRP A 92 -4.05 0.25 -3.48
C TRP A 92 -3.69 1.54 -4.19
N SER A 93 -4.60 2.00 -5.03
CA SER A 93 -4.51 3.26 -5.76
C SER A 93 -5.92 3.70 -6.15
N LEU A 94 -6.07 4.96 -6.55
CA LEU A 94 -7.32 5.42 -7.19
C LEU A 94 -7.62 4.67 -8.50
N ALA A 95 -6.59 4.15 -9.19
CA ALA A 95 -6.79 3.46 -10.45
C ALA A 95 -7.37 2.06 -10.23
N GLN A 96 -8.36 1.69 -11.04
CA GLN A 96 -8.84 0.32 -11.14
C GLN A 96 -7.85 -0.49 -11.98
N PRO A 97 -7.19 -1.51 -11.41
CA PRO A 97 -6.37 -2.42 -12.21
C PRO A 97 -7.23 -3.24 -13.17
N ASN A 98 -6.68 -3.53 -14.36
CA ASN A 98 -7.25 -4.51 -15.27
C ASN A 98 -7.10 -5.92 -14.64
N PRO A 99 -8.15 -6.75 -14.59
CA PRO A 99 -8.10 -8.06 -13.91
C PRO A 99 -6.94 -8.96 -14.37
N ALA A 100 -6.67 -8.98 -15.68
CA ALA A 100 -5.61 -9.79 -16.27
C ALA A 100 -4.18 -9.36 -15.87
N ALA A 101 -3.98 -8.12 -15.42
CA ALA A 101 -2.67 -7.60 -15.07
C ALA A 101 -2.26 -7.88 -13.61
N PHE A 102 -3.22 -8.19 -12.74
CA PHE A 102 -2.98 -8.37 -11.30
C PHE A 102 -3.39 -9.75 -10.78
N GLY A 103 -3.73 -10.70 -11.66
CA GLY A 103 -3.99 -12.11 -11.32
C GLY A 103 -2.76 -12.90 -10.89
N MET A 104 -1.67 -12.25 -10.45
CA MET A 104 -0.51 -12.97 -9.91
C MET A 104 -0.81 -13.50 -8.51
N PRO A 105 -0.61 -14.81 -8.25
CA PRO A 105 -0.79 -15.37 -6.93
C PRO A 105 0.04 -14.62 -5.87
N GLY A 106 -0.59 -14.35 -4.73
CA GLY A 106 0.06 -13.76 -3.56
C GLY A 106 0.20 -12.23 -3.59
N LEU A 107 -0.58 -11.51 -4.40
CA LEU A 107 -0.82 -10.08 -4.20
C LEU A 107 -2.13 -9.89 -3.44
N ALA A 108 -2.18 -8.96 -2.48
CA ALA A 108 -3.42 -8.59 -1.80
C ALA A 108 -3.69 -7.10 -2.02
N GLY A 109 -4.84 -6.80 -2.63
CA GLY A 109 -5.33 -5.43 -2.79
C GLY A 109 -6.20 -5.00 -1.63
N MET A 110 -6.29 -3.68 -1.43
CA MET A 110 -7.26 -3.11 -0.49
C MET A 110 -8.67 -3.31 -1.06
N ASP A 111 -9.40 -4.28 -0.52
CA ASP A 111 -10.83 -4.48 -0.75
C ASP A 111 -11.67 -3.94 0.43
N GLU A 112 -12.99 -4.06 0.34
CA GLU A 112 -13.91 -3.56 1.36
C GLU A 112 -13.74 -4.27 2.72
N GLU A 113 -13.44 -5.58 2.70
CA GLU A 113 -13.21 -6.34 3.94
C GLU A 113 -11.93 -5.90 4.63
N MET A 114 -10.84 -5.76 3.87
CA MET A 114 -9.56 -5.26 4.35
C MET A 114 -9.69 -3.83 4.88
N TYR A 115 -10.40 -2.97 4.15
CA TYR A 115 -10.64 -1.60 4.56
C TYR A 115 -11.42 -1.52 5.88
N THR A 116 -12.48 -2.32 6.02
CA THR A 116 -13.26 -2.43 7.26
C THR A 116 -12.38 -2.93 8.41
N PHE A 117 -11.56 -3.96 8.18
CA PHE A 117 -10.62 -4.44 9.19
C PHE A 117 -9.67 -3.34 9.65
N HIS A 118 -9.11 -2.55 8.74
CA HIS A 118 -8.27 -1.39 9.09
C HIS A 118 -9.01 -0.37 9.97
N GLN A 119 -10.29 -0.11 9.72
CA GLN A 119 -11.12 0.77 10.56
C GLN A 119 -11.32 0.18 11.97
N GLU A 120 -11.48 -1.14 12.08
CA GLU A 120 -11.69 -1.84 13.35
C GLU A 120 -10.43 -1.86 14.23
N VAL A 121 -9.27 -2.20 13.64
CA VAL A 121 -8.03 -2.41 14.41
C VAL A 121 -7.12 -1.18 14.48
N GLY A 122 -7.39 -0.14 13.68
CA GLY A 122 -6.60 1.09 13.66
C GLY A 122 -5.21 0.96 13.03
N TRP A 123 -4.96 -0.09 12.25
CA TRP A 123 -3.67 -0.28 11.56
C TRP A 123 -3.48 0.76 10.46
N THR A 124 -2.24 1.17 10.25
CA THR A 124 -1.91 2.07 9.13
C THR A 124 -1.83 1.29 7.82
N ALA A 125 -2.54 1.76 6.78
CA ALA A 125 -2.37 1.29 5.42
C ALA A 125 -1.20 2.03 4.75
N ILE A 126 -0.21 1.32 4.24
CA ILE A 126 0.98 1.89 3.58
C ILE A 126 1.03 1.39 2.14
N PRO A 127 0.12 1.85 1.26
CA PRO A 127 -0.11 1.19 -0.01
C PRO A 127 1.04 1.36 -1.00
N TYR A 128 1.36 0.27 -1.70
CA TYR A 128 2.28 0.30 -2.84
C TYR A 128 1.51 0.41 -4.17
N THR A 129 2.20 0.83 -5.23
CA THR A 129 1.55 1.18 -6.51
C THR A 129 0.51 2.30 -6.36
N SER A 130 0.67 3.16 -5.34
CA SER A 130 -0.23 4.29 -5.03
C SER A 130 -0.54 5.20 -6.22
N GLN A 131 0.44 5.39 -7.12
CA GLN A 131 0.31 6.22 -8.32
C GLN A 131 -0.07 5.43 -9.58
N ALA A 132 -0.29 4.11 -9.49
CA ALA A 132 -0.63 3.24 -10.62
C ALA A 132 0.26 3.45 -11.86
N ARG A 133 1.58 3.53 -11.64
CA ARG A 133 2.61 3.80 -12.68
C ARG A 133 2.47 5.17 -13.36
N GLY A 134 1.80 6.12 -12.70
CA GLY A 134 1.54 7.48 -13.19
C GLY A 134 0.47 7.53 -14.28
N ILE A 135 -0.46 6.57 -14.31
CA ILE A 135 -1.46 6.43 -15.39
C ILE A 135 -2.25 7.72 -15.61
N PHE A 136 -2.75 8.35 -14.54
CA PHE A 136 -3.55 9.57 -14.63
C PHE A 136 -2.73 10.76 -15.16
N SER A 137 -1.54 10.99 -14.61
CA SER A 137 -0.67 12.09 -15.07
C SER A 137 -0.28 11.96 -16.54
N LYS A 138 -0.03 10.72 -17.01
CA LYS A 138 0.31 10.45 -18.41
C LYS A 138 -0.87 10.68 -19.34
N LEU A 139 -2.04 10.13 -19.00
CA LEU A 139 -3.26 10.35 -19.76
C LEU A 139 -3.62 11.84 -19.84
N ALA A 140 -3.46 12.60 -18.74
CA ALA A 140 -3.68 14.04 -18.74
C ALA A 140 -2.71 14.80 -19.67
N ALA A 141 -1.44 14.37 -19.74
CA ALA A 141 -0.41 15.04 -20.52
C ALA A 141 -0.45 14.73 -22.03
N GLY A 142 -0.87 13.53 -22.43
CA GLY A 142 -0.78 13.10 -23.83
C GLY A 142 -1.80 12.05 -24.26
N GLY A 143 -2.90 11.92 -23.53
CA GLY A 143 -3.95 10.92 -23.78
C GLY A 143 -3.40 9.50 -23.77
N GLU A 144 -4.09 8.60 -24.44
CA GLU A 144 -3.66 7.20 -24.52
C GLU A 144 -2.30 7.04 -25.19
N ALA A 145 -1.94 7.88 -26.16
CA ALA A 145 -0.66 7.82 -26.88
C ALA A 145 0.57 7.93 -25.95
N SER A 146 0.43 8.56 -24.79
CA SER A 146 1.47 8.69 -23.77
C SER A 146 1.84 7.36 -23.06
N LEU A 147 0.97 6.34 -23.15
CA LEU A 147 1.11 5.12 -22.35
C LEU A 147 2.00 4.07 -23.01
N ARG A 148 2.88 3.47 -22.20
CA ARG A 148 3.63 2.27 -22.59
C ARG A 148 2.71 1.05 -22.58
N GLU A 149 3.08 0.01 -23.33
CA GLU A 149 2.27 -1.22 -23.44
C GLU A 149 1.91 -1.84 -22.09
N GLY A 150 2.88 -1.92 -21.18
CA GLY A 150 2.64 -2.45 -19.83
C GLY A 150 1.66 -1.60 -19.02
N GLU A 151 1.60 -0.29 -19.23
CA GLU A 151 0.67 0.62 -18.54
C GLU A 151 -0.73 0.49 -19.10
N ARG A 152 -0.87 0.41 -20.44
CA ARG A 152 -2.13 0.13 -21.10
C ARG A 152 -2.74 -1.17 -20.61
N LYS A 153 -1.96 -2.26 -20.64
CA LYS A 153 -2.41 -3.57 -20.15
C LYS A 153 -2.82 -3.54 -18.68
N SER A 154 -2.17 -2.73 -17.86
CA SER A 154 -2.41 -2.70 -16.41
C SER A 154 -3.59 -1.84 -15.99
N TYR A 155 -3.81 -0.69 -16.64
CA TYR A 155 -4.71 0.35 -16.11
C TYR A 155 -5.52 1.11 -17.17
N LEU A 156 -5.34 0.87 -18.47
CA LEU A 156 -6.20 1.52 -19.46
C LEU A 156 -7.54 0.76 -19.51
N ASN A 157 -8.59 1.40 -19.00
CA ASN A 157 -9.97 0.95 -19.03
C ASN A 157 -10.92 2.15 -18.87
N GLU A 158 -12.21 1.95 -19.16
CA GLU A 158 -13.22 3.00 -19.10
C GLU A 158 -13.36 3.61 -17.69
N VAL A 159 -13.22 2.82 -16.63
CA VAL A 159 -13.31 3.30 -15.25
C VAL A 159 -12.24 4.38 -15.00
N ASN A 160 -10.99 4.10 -15.37
CA ASN A 160 -9.89 5.04 -15.18
C ASN A 160 -9.97 6.25 -16.11
N LEU A 161 -10.50 6.10 -17.33
CA LEU A 161 -10.78 7.25 -18.22
C LEU A 161 -11.84 8.17 -17.62
N LYS A 162 -12.91 7.62 -17.03
CA LYS A 162 -13.94 8.41 -16.32
C LYS A 162 -13.37 9.04 -15.05
N ARG A 163 -12.57 8.31 -14.26
CA ARG A 163 -11.89 8.84 -13.06
C ARG A 163 -10.93 9.97 -13.40
N LEU A 164 -10.22 9.90 -14.54
CA LEU A 164 -9.33 10.97 -15.00
C LEU A 164 -10.05 12.32 -15.12
N GLY A 165 -11.24 12.34 -15.72
CA GLY A 165 -12.01 13.59 -15.85
C GLY A 165 -12.32 14.22 -14.49
N ARG A 166 -12.67 13.40 -13.49
CA ARG A 166 -12.93 13.85 -12.12
C ARG A 166 -11.65 14.31 -11.41
N VAL A 167 -10.54 13.59 -11.61
CA VAL A 167 -9.24 14.00 -11.08
C VAL A 167 -8.85 15.37 -11.64
N GLN A 168 -9.06 15.63 -12.93
CA GLN A 168 -8.77 16.93 -13.53
C GLN A 168 -9.69 18.04 -13.00
N GLU A 169 -10.97 17.74 -12.77
CA GLU A 169 -11.93 18.66 -12.15
C GLU A 169 -11.49 19.06 -10.73
N ILE A 170 -11.21 18.07 -9.87
CA ILE A 170 -10.74 18.31 -8.50
C ILE A 170 -9.38 19.01 -8.49
N ALA A 171 -8.46 18.63 -9.39
CA ALA A 171 -7.16 19.29 -9.52
C ALA A 171 -7.31 20.80 -9.81
N ALA A 172 -8.25 21.18 -10.68
CA ALA A 172 -8.53 22.59 -10.96
C ALA A 172 -9.14 23.32 -9.75
N GLN A 173 -10.03 22.67 -8.98
CA GLN A 173 -10.65 23.24 -7.79
C GLN A 173 -9.65 23.50 -6.66
N HIS A 174 -8.66 22.62 -6.50
CA HIS A 174 -7.63 22.69 -5.46
C HIS A 174 -6.33 23.38 -5.89
N ASN A 175 -6.25 23.86 -7.14
CA ASN A 175 -5.01 24.37 -7.74
C ASN A 175 -3.83 23.38 -7.55
N ALA A 176 -4.11 22.10 -7.74
CA ALA A 176 -3.20 20.99 -7.52
C ALA A 176 -2.88 20.27 -8.85
N THR A 177 -1.83 19.47 -8.87
CA THR A 177 -1.56 18.60 -10.03
C THR A 177 -2.40 17.32 -9.98
N VAL A 178 -2.54 16.67 -11.14
CA VAL A 178 -3.18 15.35 -11.25
C VAL A 178 -2.51 14.32 -10.33
N ALA A 179 -1.18 14.36 -10.21
CA ALA A 179 -0.45 13.45 -9.34
C ALA A 179 -0.76 13.72 -7.86
N GLN A 180 -0.89 14.99 -7.47
CA GLN A 180 -1.22 15.39 -6.11
C GLN A 180 -2.61 14.92 -5.71
N VAL A 181 -3.63 15.13 -6.55
CA VAL A 181 -5.01 14.67 -6.27
C VAL A 181 -5.09 13.15 -6.13
N VAL A 182 -4.35 12.40 -6.96
CA VAL A 182 -4.31 10.93 -6.87
C VAL A 182 -3.73 10.44 -5.55
N LEU A 183 -2.71 11.11 -5.02
CA LEU A 183 -2.11 10.78 -3.73
C LEU A 183 -2.95 11.30 -2.56
N ALA A 184 -3.52 12.50 -2.68
CA ALA A 184 -4.43 13.08 -1.71
C ALA A 184 -5.68 12.21 -1.51
N TYR A 185 -6.18 11.56 -2.57
CA TYR A 185 -7.24 10.55 -2.46
C TYR A 185 -6.91 9.46 -1.43
N LEU A 186 -5.64 9.02 -1.35
CA LEU A 186 -5.20 8.02 -0.38
C LEU A 186 -4.97 8.66 1.00
N LEU A 187 -4.34 9.83 1.06
CA LEU A 187 -4.04 10.54 2.32
C LEU A 187 -5.31 10.98 3.07
N CYS A 188 -6.37 11.33 2.36
CA CYS A 188 -7.64 11.79 2.93
C CYS A 188 -8.64 10.66 3.21
N GLN A 189 -8.17 9.41 3.30
CA GLN A 189 -9.01 8.28 3.69
C GLN A 189 -9.28 8.32 5.21
N PRO A 190 -10.48 7.90 5.66
CA PRO A 190 -10.76 7.72 7.08
C PRO A 190 -9.80 6.74 7.80
N VAL A 191 -9.26 5.76 7.06
CA VAL A 191 -8.21 4.87 7.55
C VAL A 191 -6.86 5.59 7.49
N PRO A 192 -6.01 5.55 8.54
CA PRO A 192 -4.66 6.12 8.49
C PRO A 192 -3.88 5.53 7.31
N THR A 193 -3.51 6.39 6.36
CA THR A 193 -2.94 5.95 5.08
C THR A 193 -1.69 6.75 4.73
N ILE A 194 -0.58 6.05 4.43
CA ILE A 194 0.70 6.64 4.03
C ILE A 194 1.12 6.01 2.69
N PRO A 195 0.78 6.60 1.54
CA PRO A 195 1.10 6.01 0.24
C PRO A 195 2.60 5.99 -0.03
N VAL A 196 3.11 4.83 -0.47
CA VAL A 196 4.49 4.72 -0.96
C VAL A 196 4.55 5.35 -2.35
N VAL A 197 5.32 6.44 -2.49
CA VAL A 197 5.48 7.16 -3.76
C VAL A 197 6.71 6.68 -4.54
N GLY A 198 6.63 6.71 -5.87
CA GLY A 198 7.73 6.35 -6.74
C GLY A 198 8.04 7.46 -7.74
N CYS A 199 9.22 8.06 -7.62
CA CYS A 199 9.70 9.13 -8.51
C CYS A 199 10.99 8.71 -9.24
N ARG A 200 11.21 9.26 -10.43
CA ARG A 200 12.46 9.12 -11.19
C ARG A 200 13.31 10.39 -11.18
N THR A 201 12.72 11.52 -10.82
CA THR A 201 13.40 12.82 -10.76
C THR A 201 13.05 13.55 -9.47
N ALA A 202 13.86 14.54 -9.10
CA ALA A 202 13.62 15.36 -7.91
C ALA A 202 12.33 16.18 -8.04
N GLU A 203 11.99 16.65 -9.23
CA GLU A 203 10.77 17.41 -9.50
C GLU A 203 9.52 16.55 -9.24
N GLN A 204 9.55 15.27 -9.63
CA GLN A 204 8.46 14.32 -9.33
C GLN A 204 8.33 14.03 -7.84
N LEU A 205 9.44 14.03 -7.11
CA LEU A 205 9.41 13.91 -5.65
C LEU A 205 8.74 15.15 -5.05
N VAL A 206 9.19 16.35 -5.40
CA VAL A 206 8.62 17.61 -4.91
C VAL A 206 7.13 17.73 -5.25
N GLU A 207 6.74 17.37 -6.47
CA GLU A 207 5.33 17.30 -6.87
C GLU A 207 4.54 16.36 -5.96
N SER A 208 5.03 15.14 -5.73
CA SER A 208 4.36 14.13 -4.89
C SER A 208 4.25 14.59 -3.43
N LEU A 209 5.24 15.29 -2.89
CA LEU A 209 5.21 15.84 -1.54
C LEU A 209 4.10 16.88 -1.36
N GLY A 210 3.82 17.67 -2.40
CA GLY A 210 2.73 18.65 -2.38
C GLY A 210 1.33 18.03 -2.26
N ALA A 211 1.18 16.71 -2.41
CA ALA A 211 -0.08 16.02 -2.14
C ALA A 211 -0.53 16.12 -0.68
N ALA A 212 0.41 16.31 0.25
CA ALA A 212 0.12 16.47 1.67
C ALA A 212 -0.63 17.77 1.99
N GLU A 213 -0.58 18.76 1.10
CA GLU A 213 -1.24 20.07 1.24
C GLU A 213 -2.64 20.08 0.60
N VAL A 214 -3.07 18.98 -0.05
CA VAL A 214 -4.37 18.89 -0.72
C VAL A 214 -5.37 18.23 0.22
N GLU A 215 -6.28 19.02 0.78
CA GLU A 215 -7.32 18.55 1.70
C GLU A 215 -8.61 18.21 0.94
N LEU A 216 -8.81 16.93 0.62
CA LEU A 216 -10.05 16.46 0.01
C LEU A 216 -11.14 16.24 1.07
N THR A 217 -12.32 16.77 0.82
CA THR A 217 -13.52 16.46 1.60
C THR A 217 -13.94 15.00 1.39
N ALA A 218 -14.70 14.46 2.35
CA ALA A 218 -15.27 13.11 2.21
C ALA A 218 -16.16 12.95 0.95
N GLN A 219 -16.77 14.04 0.46
CA GLN A 219 -17.56 14.03 -0.77
C GLN A 219 -16.65 13.93 -2.00
N GLU A 220 -15.55 14.68 -2.05
CA GLU A 220 -14.58 14.62 -3.15
C GLU A 220 -13.87 13.28 -3.21
N THR A 221 -13.43 12.74 -2.07
CA THR A 221 -12.83 11.40 -2.01
C THR A 221 -13.78 10.32 -2.54
N ARG A 222 -15.08 10.40 -2.21
CA ARG A 222 -16.12 9.50 -2.75
C ARG A 222 -16.36 9.71 -4.24
N TYR A 223 -16.42 10.96 -4.70
CA TYR A 223 -16.62 11.32 -6.09
C TYR A 223 -15.50 10.77 -7.00
N LEU A 224 -14.25 10.88 -6.56
CA LEU A 224 -13.09 10.31 -7.27
C LEU A 224 -13.22 8.80 -7.47
N ALA A 225 -13.71 8.06 -6.46
CA ALA A 225 -13.78 6.60 -6.49
C ALA A 225 -15.05 6.02 -7.15
N THR A 226 -16.13 6.80 -7.30
CA THR A 226 -17.46 6.31 -7.72
C THR A 226 -17.39 5.45 -8.99
N GLU A 227 -17.89 4.22 -8.94
CA GLU A 227 -18.12 3.41 -10.14
C GLU A 227 -19.25 4.07 -10.93
N SER A 228 -18.99 4.43 -12.19
CA SER A 228 -20.05 5.01 -13.01
C SER A 228 -21.16 3.99 -13.22
N GLN A 229 -22.40 4.40 -12.93
CA GLN A 229 -23.62 3.72 -13.40
C GLN A 229 -23.61 3.55 -14.92
#